data_AF-A0A1F5UTD2-F1
#
_entry.id   AF-A0A1F5UTD2-F1
#
_cell.length_a   1.000
_cell.length_b   1.000
_cell.length_c   1.000
_cell.angle_alpha   90.00
_cell.angle_beta   90.00
_cell.angle_gamma   90.00
#
_symmetry.space_group_name_H-M   'P 1'
#
loop_
_entity.id
_entity.type
_entity.pdbx_description
1 polymer ?
#
loop_
_entity_poly.entity_id
_entity_poly.type
_entity_poly.pdbx_seq_one_letter_code
_entity_poly.pdbx_strand_id
1 'polypeptide(L)'
;MKKIVGFLFFVILLFSGSSVIAQSSVKLPKMLELGSVSCIPCKMMAPIVEDFRKNYSDKFTVEFIDVSKDKNAAIKYSISVIPTQVFLDSNGKELFRHIGFFPKEDILSKWKELGFSFDKKPVVKPESKPENTFKRFEPAQIDGRTKDAICYLCDKDIIPNSTVAIKTVKGAVRVCGLHCYYIVYSCLTEDKTGIEEKVMVTDYKTKEQISLLKAVILYGIDEKTGRPSIKTFADKEDALAEKKDSGGNIISAEVLKDKELVNRCGFCDRSVYPEDAALVKAGGVSTYGCCSHCALGVAARTGKDIEVYQKDALTGEMVVIKTRDGKIASLEPKTAIAWFGQKKNIEGKFVSAGCFHQGFFINEANLKKWADQNPLETGEMISIEKALADKMALKKEQIMKACKIGECAPK
;
A
#
# COMPACT_ATOMS: atom_id res chain seq x y z
N MET A 1 101.51 -8.91 14.15
CA MET A 1 100.33 -9.34 14.92
C MET A 1 99.11 -8.54 14.46
N LYS A 2 98.01 -9.25 14.14
CA LYS A 2 96.57 -8.89 14.20
C LYS A 2 96.00 -7.58 13.57
N LYS A 3 95.29 -7.76 12.44
CA LYS A 3 93.91 -7.36 12.04
C LYS A 3 93.16 -6.33 12.92
N ILE A 4 92.66 -5.18 12.40
CA ILE A 4 91.45 -4.86 11.57
C ILE A 4 90.19 -4.46 12.38
N VAL A 5 89.59 -3.33 11.94
CA VAL A 5 88.24 -2.73 12.15
C VAL A 5 87.90 -2.13 13.52
N GLY A 6 87.66 -0.80 13.51
CA GLY A 6 86.99 -0.04 14.57
C GLY A 6 85.55 0.31 14.17
N PHE A 7 84.61 0.11 15.10
CA PHE A 7 83.18 0.34 14.94
C PHE A 7 82.76 1.49 15.87
N LEU A 8 82.20 2.56 15.29
CA LEU A 8 81.63 3.70 16.02
C LEU A 8 80.21 3.35 16.48
N PHE A 9 79.93 3.46 17.77
CA PHE A 9 78.57 3.64 18.30
C PHE A 9 78.61 4.75 19.36
N PHE A 10 78.02 5.90 19.03
CA PHE A 10 77.88 7.06 19.91
C PHE A 10 76.42 7.09 20.37
N VAL A 11 76.18 6.91 21.66
CA VAL A 11 74.88 7.05 22.31
C VAL A 11 74.74 8.49 22.79
N ILE A 12 73.77 9.24 22.25
CA ILE A 12 73.32 10.53 22.80
C ILE A 12 71.85 10.41 23.17
N LEU A 13 71.59 10.52 24.48
CA LEU A 13 70.29 10.80 25.07
C LEU A 13 70.08 12.33 25.06
N LEU A 14 69.03 12.81 24.39
CA LEU A 14 68.46 14.14 24.65
C LEU A 14 66.93 14.07 24.65
N PHE A 15 66.37 14.59 25.74
CA PHE A 15 64.95 14.70 26.07
C PHE A 15 64.27 15.86 25.33
N SER A 16 62.93 15.85 25.42
CA SER A 16 61.96 16.95 25.32
C SER A 16 61.55 17.47 23.93
N GLY A 17 60.30 17.14 23.57
CA GLY A 17 59.59 17.69 22.42
C GLY A 17 58.29 16.94 22.13
N SER A 18 57.41 16.76 23.12
CA SER A 18 56.04 16.29 22.85
C SER A 18 55.28 17.40 22.12
N SER A 19 55.28 17.34 20.80
CA SER A 19 54.39 18.15 19.96
C SER A 19 52.95 17.76 20.27
N VAL A 20 52.30 18.56 21.11
CA VAL A 20 50.84 18.52 21.26
C VAL A 20 50.26 19.04 19.96
N ILE A 21 49.79 18.12 19.12
CA ILE A 21 48.96 18.46 17.96
C ILE A 21 47.66 19.02 18.52
N ALA A 22 47.47 20.34 18.41
CA ALA A 22 46.21 20.99 18.71
C ALA A 22 45.14 20.46 17.75
N GLN A 23 44.26 19.61 18.27
CA GLN A 23 43.15 19.05 17.53
C GLN A 23 42.14 20.17 17.26
N SER A 24 42.10 20.67 16.03
CA SER A 24 41.11 21.68 15.62
C SER A 24 39.70 21.08 15.77
N SER A 25 38.93 21.54 16.75
CA SER A 25 37.54 21.15 16.91
C SER A 25 36.75 21.68 15.71
N VAL A 26 36.35 20.80 14.79
CA VAL A 26 35.47 21.15 13.68
C VAL A 26 34.15 21.64 14.26
N LYS A 27 33.82 22.93 14.09
CA LYS A 27 32.53 23.49 14.51
C LYS A 27 31.47 23.09 13.50
N LEU A 28 30.46 22.35 13.96
CA LEU A 28 29.34 21.91 13.13
C LEU A 28 28.26 23.01 13.02
N PRO A 29 27.53 23.10 11.91
CA PRO A 29 26.33 23.93 11.83
C PRO A 29 25.28 23.48 12.85
N LYS A 30 24.31 24.35 13.15
CA LYS A 30 23.31 24.12 14.22
C LYS A 30 21.89 24.40 13.73
N MET A 31 20.94 23.57 14.15
CA MET A 31 19.50 23.86 14.09
C MET A 31 18.98 24.12 15.50
N LEU A 32 18.32 25.25 15.72
CA LEU A 32 17.56 25.53 16.93
C LEU A 32 16.08 25.19 16.69
N GLU A 33 15.48 24.39 17.55
CA GLU A 33 14.03 24.19 17.64
C GLU A 33 13.51 25.00 18.84
N LEU A 34 12.91 26.16 18.56
CA LEU A 34 12.35 27.04 19.59
C LEU A 34 10.86 26.75 19.74
N GLY A 35 10.48 26.15 20.87
CA GLY A 35 9.14 25.62 21.06
C GLY A 35 8.72 25.55 22.53
N SER A 36 7.71 24.75 22.84
CA SER A 36 7.32 24.43 24.22
C SER A 36 6.74 23.02 24.29
N VAL A 37 7.00 22.33 25.41
CA VAL A 37 6.46 20.98 25.64
C VAL A 37 4.93 20.92 25.71
N SER A 38 4.26 22.05 25.94
CA SER A 38 2.80 22.17 25.98
C SER A 38 2.15 22.44 24.61
N CYS A 39 2.94 22.79 23.59
CA CYS A 39 2.45 23.13 22.26
C CYS A 39 2.29 21.87 21.37
N ILE A 40 1.12 21.69 20.77
CA ILE A 40 0.79 20.48 19.98
C ILE A 40 1.71 20.34 18.75
N PRO A 41 1.88 21.35 17.88
CA PRO A 41 2.86 21.28 16.79
C PRO A 41 4.31 21.06 17.27
N CYS A 42 4.71 21.58 18.44
CA CYS A 42 6.05 21.30 19.00
C CYS A 42 6.21 19.83 19.40
N LYS A 43 5.15 19.18 19.92
CA LYS A 43 5.17 17.73 20.21
C LYS A 43 5.38 16.89 18.94
N MET A 44 4.90 17.37 17.79
CA MET A 44 5.14 16.72 16.50
C MET A 44 6.60 16.86 16.03
N MET A 45 7.30 17.94 16.41
CA MET A 45 8.72 18.13 16.13
C MET A 45 9.64 17.30 17.03
N ALA A 46 9.21 16.97 18.25
CA ALA A 46 10.02 16.21 19.22
C ALA A 46 10.65 14.91 18.68
N PRO A 47 9.92 14.00 18.01
CA PRO A 47 10.53 12.79 17.44
C PRO A 47 11.53 13.09 16.32
N ILE A 48 11.35 14.17 15.56
CA ILE A 48 12.26 14.60 14.49
C ILE A 48 13.55 15.16 15.10
N VAL A 49 13.45 15.99 16.13
CA VAL A 49 14.60 16.54 16.87
C VAL A 49 15.43 15.43 17.50
N GLU A 50 14.77 14.44 18.11
CA GLU A 50 15.47 13.31 18.73
C GLU A 50 16.17 12.43 17.69
N ASP A 51 15.52 12.17 16.55
CA ASP A 51 16.15 11.49 15.43
C ASP A 51 17.39 12.24 14.92
N PHE A 52 17.34 13.57 14.80
CA PHE A 52 18.52 14.35 14.38
C PHE A 52 19.66 14.27 15.39
N ARG A 53 19.38 14.39 16.69
CA ARG A 53 20.39 14.20 17.74
C ARG A 53 21.05 12.84 17.68
N LYS A 54 20.25 11.79 17.41
CA LYS A 54 20.76 10.42 17.34
C LYS A 54 21.54 10.15 16.06
N ASN A 55 21.00 10.54 14.92
CA ASN A 55 21.44 10.05 13.61
C ASN A 55 22.29 11.06 12.81
N TYR A 56 22.35 12.33 13.23
CA TYR A 56 23.04 13.41 12.52
C TYR A 56 23.97 14.24 13.42
N SER A 57 24.27 13.78 14.64
CA SER A 57 25.12 14.50 15.60
C SER A 57 26.55 14.75 15.12
N ASP A 58 27.04 13.98 14.16
CA ASP A 58 28.34 14.18 13.51
C ASP A 58 28.29 15.13 12.30
N LYS A 59 27.10 15.60 11.93
CA LYS A 59 26.85 16.43 10.75
C LYS A 59 26.40 17.85 11.13
N PHE A 60 25.45 17.96 12.05
CA PHE A 60 24.97 19.22 12.60
C PHE A 60 24.42 18.99 14.01
N THR A 61 24.37 20.06 14.81
CA THR A 61 23.83 20.01 16.16
C THR A 61 22.37 20.43 16.17
N VAL A 62 21.53 19.79 16.99
CA VAL A 62 20.12 20.19 17.18
C VAL A 62 19.83 20.47 18.64
N GLU A 63 19.39 21.68 18.91
CA GLU A 63 19.10 22.19 20.25
C GLU A 63 17.61 22.52 20.35
N PHE A 64 16.92 21.94 21.34
CA PHE A 64 15.54 22.30 21.64
C PHE A 64 15.55 23.30 22.78
N ILE A 65 14.90 24.44 22.56
CA ILE A 65 14.77 25.49 23.56
C ILE A 65 13.29 25.65 23.88
N ASP A 66 12.93 25.33 25.13
CA ASP A 66 11.59 25.61 25.64
C ASP A 66 11.48 27.09 25.99
N VAL A 67 10.92 27.89 25.08
CA VAL A 67 10.80 29.35 25.25
C VAL A 67 9.81 29.73 26.35
N SER A 68 8.97 28.79 26.82
CA SER A 68 8.13 29.02 28.00
C SER A 68 8.94 29.01 29.30
N LYS A 69 10.08 28.33 29.31
CA LYS A 69 11.01 28.23 30.46
C LYS A 69 12.17 29.22 30.34
N ASP A 70 12.68 29.44 29.13
CA ASP A 70 13.73 30.41 28.84
C ASP A 70 13.18 31.57 28.00
N LYS A 71 12.63 32.57 28.70
CA LYS A 71 12.09 33.78 28.05
C LYS A 71 13.17 34.63 27.39
N ASN A 72 14.41 34.55 27.84
CA ASN A 72 15.52 35.30 27.25
C ASN A 72 15.87 34.76 25.87
N ALA A 73 15.75 33.45 25.65
CA ALA A 73 15.92 32.85 24.33
C ALA A 73 14.85 33.32 23.33
N ALA A 74 13.60 33.49 23.76
CA ALA A 74 12.53 34.03 22.92
C ALA A 74 12.87 35.44 22.41
N ILE A 75 13.39 36.30 23.31
CA ILE A 75 13.83 37.66 22.97
C ILE A 75 15.05 37.60 22.05
N LYS A 76 16.08 36.84 22.43
CA LYS A 76 17.35 36.73 21.70
C LYS A 76 17.16 36.31 20.24
N TYR A 77 16.25 35.36 19.97
CA TYR A 77 16.00 34.86 18.61
C TYR A 77 14.75 35.47 17.95
N SER A 78 14.14 36.48 18.58
CA SER A 78 12.95 37.19 18.09
C SER A 78 11.78 36.24 17.76
N ILE A 79 11.46 35.35 18.70
CA ILE A 79 10.41 34.35 18.54
C ILE A 79 9.04 34.93 18.91
N SER A 80 8.18 35.09 17.90
CA SER A 80 6.78 35.50 18.06
C SER A 80 5.79 34.34 17.92
N VAL A 81 6.19 33.25 17.26
CA VAL A 81 5.36 32.07 17.00
C VAL A 81 6.19 30.80 17.24
N ILE A 82 5.58 29.78 17.85
CA ILE A 82 6.20 28.47 18.06
C ILE A 82 5.41 27.36 17.33
N PRO A 83 6.07 26.27 16.89
CA PRO A 83 7.52 26.09 16.85
C PRO A 83 8.18 26.97 15.78
N THR A 84 9.44 27.36 16.01
CA THR A 84 10.30 28.03 15.01
C THR A 84 11.63 27.28 14.91
N GLN A 85 12.03 26.91 13.70
CA GLN A 85 13.33 26.29 13.42
C GLN A 85 14.29 27.33 12.86
N VAL A 86 15.45 27.49 13.48
CA VAL A 86 16.49 28.43 13.02
C VAL A 86 17.74 27.65 12.65
N PHE A 87 18.21 27.83 11.41
CA PHE A 87 19.37 27.17 10.85
C PHE A 87 20.55 28.13 10.93
N LEU A 88 21.63 27.69 11.57
CA LEU A 88 22.84 28.46 11.81
C LEU A 88 24.04 27.77 11.16
N ASP A 89 24.95 28.54 10.58
CA ASP A 89 26.24 28.03 10.13
C ASP A 89 27.16 27.68 11.32
N SER A 90 28.37 27.19 11.03
CA SER A 90 29.37 26.83 12.03
C SER A 90 29.90 28.03 12.86
N ASN A 91 29.63 29.26 12.42
CA ASN A 91 29.98 30.50 13.11
C ASN A 91 28.79 31.08 13.90
N GLY A 92 27.62 30.45 13.82
CA GLY A 92 26.40 30.91 14.48
C GLY A 92 25.63 31.96 13.70
N LYS A 93 25.96 32.22 12.43
CA LYS A 93 25.20 33.12 11.55
C LYS A 93 23.92 32.42 11.12
N GLU A 94 22.79 33.10 11.23
CA GLU A 94 21.51 32.61 10.73
C GLU A 94 21.49 32.53 9.20
N LEU A 95 21.13 31.35 8.71
CA LEU A 95 21.04 31.01 7.29
C LEU A 95 19.60 30.95 6.82
N PHE A 96 18.71 30.43 7.66
CA PHE A 96 17.30 30.22 7.34
C PHE A 96 16.47 30.09 8.61
N ARG A 97 15.18 30.44 8.51
CA ARG A 97 14.20 30.16 9.55
C ARG A 97 12.88 29.66 8.97
N HIS A 98 12.22 28.76 9.70
CA HIS A 98 10.88 28.26 9.41
C HIS A 98 9.97 28.43 10.61
N ILE A 99 8.69 28.72 10.36
CA ILE A 99 7.67 28.85 11.39
C ILE A 99 6.62 27.76 11.18
N GLY A 100 6.31 27.04 12.26
CA GLY A 100 5.36 25.93 12.25
C GLY A 100 6.03 24.57 12.16
N PHE A 101 5.23 23.54 11.95
CA PHE A 101 5.73 22.18 11.79
C PHE A 101 6.61 22.09 10.53
N PHE A 102 7.75 21.40 10.64
CA PHE A 102 8.70 21.25 9.54
C PHE A 102 9.10 19.77 9.38
N PRO A 103 8.65 19.09 8.30
CA PRO A 103 8.99 17.69 8.09
C PRO A 103 10.50 17.44 8.01
N LYS A 104 10.93 16.26 8.47
CA LYS A 104 12.35 15.86 8.51
C LYS A 104 13.02 15.96 7.14
N GLU A 105 12.35 15.49 6.09
CA GLU A 105 12.88 15.50 4.72
C GLU A 105 13.05 16.93 4.19
N ASP A 106 12.16 17.84 4.57
CA ASP A 106 12.23 19.24 4.14
C ASP A 106 13.34 19.99 4.88
N ILE A 107 13.57 19.66 6.15
CA ILE A 107 14.74 20.13 6.93
C ILE A 107 16.05 19.69 6.27
N LEU A 108 16.15 18.41 5.89
CA LEU A 108 17.34 17.87 5.22
C LEU A 108 17.53 18.48 3.82
N SER A 109 16.43 18.66 3.08
CA SER A 109 16.45 19.36 1.78
C SER A 109 16.92 20.80 1.94
N LYS A 110 16.48 21.48 3.00
CA LYS A 110 16.89 22.85 3.29
C LYS A 110 18.36 22.93 3.65
N TRP A 111 18.89 22.01 4.46
CA TRP A 111 20.33 21.94 4.72
C TRP A 111 21.14 21.77 3.42
N LYS A 112 20.67 20.93 2.50
CA LYS A 112 21.29 20.75 1.19
C LYS A 112 21.28 22.02 0.35
N GLU A 113 20.15 22.73 0.31
CA GLU A 113 20.02 24.02 -0.37
C GLU A 113 20.97 25.08 0.20
N LEU A 114 21.19 25.05 1.52
CA LEU A 114 22.13 25.93 2.23
C LEU A 114 23.61 25.53 2.05
N GLY A 115 23.91 24.54 1.21
CA GLY A 115 25.28 24.10 0.91
C GLY A 115 25.83 23.02 1.84
N PHE A 116 25.00 22.45 2.71
CA PHE A 116 25.40 21.37 3.62
C PHE A 116 24.89 20.03 3.11
N SER A 117 25.77 19.22 2.52
CA SER A 117 25.45 17.85 2.14
C SER A 117 25.79 16.90 3.28
N PHE A 118 24.77 16.29 3.86
CA PHE A 118 24.93 15.27 4.88
C PHE A 118 24.75 13.90 4.24
N ASP A 119 25.81 13.40 3.61
CA ASP A 119 25.84 12.01 3.16
C ASP A 119 25.60 11.11 4.37
N LYS A 120 24.62 10.22 4.26
CA LYS A 120 24.29 9.26 5.31
C LYS A 120 25.57 8.51 5.71
N LYS A 121 25.99 8.59 6.98
CA LYS A 121 26.69 7.43 7.59
C LYS A 121 25.81 6.21 7.32
N PRO A 122 26.37 5.03 7.01
CA PRO A 122 25.58 3.83 6.81
C PRO A 122 24.68 3.69 8.02
N VAL A 123 23.39 3.89 7.76
CA VAL A 123 22.35 3.87 8.75
C VAL A 123 22.43 2.49 9.39
N VAL A 124 22.82 2.42 10.66
CA VAL A 124 22.29 1.36 11.51
C VAL A 124 20.79 1.62 11.47
N LYS A 125 20.10 0.81 10.65
CA LYS A 125 18.65 0.86 10.40
C LYS A 125 17.98 1.09 11.77
N PRO A 126 17.13 2.12 11.96
CA PRO A 126 16.21 2.09 13.11
C PRO A 126 15.54 0.74 12.99
N GLU A 127 15.77 -0.16 13.97
CA GLU A 127 15.56 -1.61 13.89
C GLU A 127 14.90 -1.96 12.58
N SER A 128 15.71 -2.38 11.60
CA SER A 128 15.18 -2.84 10.35
C SER A 128 13.99 -3.73 10.67
N LYS A 129 12.78 -3.26 10.34
CA LYS A 129 11.80 -4.21 9.83
C LYS A 129 12.61 -5.02 8.82
N PRO A 130 12.71 -6.35 9.01
CA PRO A 130 13.60 -7.18 8.21
C PRO A 130 13.43 -6.79 6.76
N GLU A 131 14.53 -6.74 6.00
CA GLU A 131 14.42 -6.60 4.55
C GLU A 131 13.25 -7.46 4.08
N ASN A 132 12.34 -6.84 3.32
CA ASN A 132 11.18 -7.49 2.70
C ASN A 132 11.69 -8.66 1.84
N THR A 133 11.91 -9.79 2.48
CA THR A 133 12.65 -10.93 1.95
C THR A 133 11.72 -12.03 1.48
N PHE A 134 10.46 -12.00 1.93
CA PHE A 134 9.49 -12.97 1.47
C PHE A 134 9.03 -12.66 0.05
N LYS A 135 9.52 -13.47 -0.89
CA LYS A 135 9.15 -13.45 -2.30
C LYS A 135 8.87 -14.87 -2.77
N ARG A 136 7.88 -15.03 -3.64
CA ARG A 136 7.54 -16.30 -4.29
C ARG A 136 7.20 -15.99 -5.74
N PHE A 137 8.16 -16.13 -6.64
CA PHE A 137 7.94 -15.82 -8.06
C PHE A 137 7.54 -17.02 -8.91
N GLU A 138 7.59 -18.21 -8.33
CA GLU A 138 7.07 -19.44 -8.89
C GLU A 138 6.13 -20.07 -7.86
N PRO A 139 4.97 -20.60 -8.27
CA PRO A 139 4.00 -21.14 -7.32
C PRO A 139 4.58 -22.35 -6.59
N ALA A 140 4.22 -22.50 -5.31
CA ALA A 140 4.64 -23.63 -4.48
C ALA A 140 3.98 -24.95 -4.91
N GLN A 141 2.91 -24.88 -5.70
CA GLN A 141 2.23 -26.03 -6.28
C GLN A 141 1.86 -25.76 -7.74
N ILE A 142 1.89 -26.79 -8.58
CA ILE A 142 1.32 -26.74 -9.92
C ILE A 142 -0.21 -26.74 -9.80
N ASP A 143 -0.86 -25.82 -10.53
CA ASP A 143 -2.32 -25.83 -10.63
C ASP A 143 -2.77 -26.97 -11.55
N GLY A 144 -3.21 -28.08 -10.95
CA GLY A 144 -3.67 -29.27 -11.67
C GLY A 144 -5.14 -29.21 -12.12
N ARG A 145 -5.86 -28.12 -11.81
CA ARG A 145 -7.27 -27.97 -12.20
C ARG A 145 -7.38 -27.74 -13.71
N THR A 146 -8.46 -28.26 -14.30
CA THR A 146 -8.77 -27.99 -15.70
C THR A 146 -9.23 -26.55 -15.88
N LYS A 147 -9.00 -25.96 -17.06
CA LYS A 147 -9.33 -24.54 -17.34
C LYS A 147 -10.79 -24.20 -17.07
N ASP A 148 -11.70 -25.14 -17.25
CA ASP A 148 -13.13 -25.00 -17.03
C ASP A 148 -13.56 -25.05 -15.56
N ALA A 149 -12.71 -25.56 -14.68
CA ALA A 149 -12.93 -25.55 -13.23
C ALA A 149 -12.44 -24.25 -12.55
N ILE A 150 -11.76 -23.36 -13.29
CA ILE A 150 -11.12 -22.16 -12.74
C ILE A 150 -11.87 -20.91 -13.21
N CYS A 151 -12.24 -20.05 -12.27
CA CYS A 151 -12.81 -18.74 -12.60
C CYS A 151 -11.76 -17.89 -13.32
N TYR A 152 -12.08 -17.45 -14.55
CA TYR A 152 -11.19 -16.62 -15.37
C TYR A 152 -10.72 -15.34 -14.67
N LEU A 153 -11.49 -14.85 -13.69
CA LEU A 153 -11.25 -13.56 -13.06
C LEU A 153 -10.50 -13.66 -11.73
N CYS A 154 -10.89 -14.61 -10.87
CA CYS A 154 -10.40 -14.67 -9.48
C CYS A 154 -9.62 -15.95 -9.16
N ASP A 155 -9.40 -16.83 -10.14
CA ASP A 155 -8.67 -18.10 -10.04
C ASP A 155 -9.21 -19.12 -9.00
N LYS A 156 -10.34 -18.80 -8.36
CA LYS A 156 -11.07 -19.72 -7.47
C LYS A 156 -11.81 -20.78 -8.26
N ASP A 157 -12.15 -21.87 -7.57
CA ASP A 157 -12.95 -22.95 -8.12
C ASP A 157 -14.33 -22.45 -8.55
N ILE A 158 -14.77 -22.94 -9.71
CA ILE A 158 -16.14 -22.77 -10.17
C ILE A 158 -17.00 -23.87 -9.58
N ILE A 159 -18.01 -23.47 -8.80
CA ILE A 159 -19.00 -24.41 -8.29
C ILE A 159 -20.04 -24.67 -9.40
N PRO A 160 -20.37 -25.93 -9.72
CA PRO A 160 -21.19 -26.26 -10.89
C PRO A 160 -22.51 -25.48 -10.99
N ASN A 161 -23.18 -25.24 -9.86
CA ASN A 161 -24.51 -24.61 -9.76
C ASN A 161 -24.51 -23.07 -9.85
N SER A 162 -23.36 -22.43 -10.07
CA SER A 162 -23.25 -20.95 -10.10
C SER A 162 -22.45 -20.41 -11.28
N THR A 163 -21.94 -21.29 -12.15
CA THR A 163 -21.14 -20.91 -13.31
C THR A 163 -21.86 -19.92 -14.21
N VAL A 164 -21.14 -18.89 -14.65
CA VAL A 164 -21.56 -18.00 -15.73
C VAL A 164 -20.59 -18.14 -16.90
N ALA A 165 -21.11 -18.40 -18.09
CA ALA A 165 -20.35 -18.54 -19.32
C ALA A 165 -20.67 -17.39 -20.29
N ILE A 166 -19.63 -16.68 -20.72
CA ILE A 166 -19.70 -15.57 -21.67
C ILE A 166 -19.18 -16.08 -23.01
N LYS A 167 -20.04 -16.13 -24.03
CA LYS A 167 -19.64 -16.55 -25.38
C LYS A 167 -18.76 -15.47 -26.02
N THR A 168 -17.55 -15.85 -26.44
CA THR A 168 -16.63 -14.98 -27.20
C THR A 168 -16.22 -15.64 -28.50
N VAL A 169 -15.63 -14.86 -29.42
CA VAL A 169 -15.07 -15.38 -30.68
C VAL A 169 -13.94 -16.40 -30.47
N LYS A 170 -13.26 -16.39 -29.32
CA LYS A 170 -12.17 -17.32 -28.96
C LYS A 170 -12.63 -18.48 -28.08
N GLY A 171 -13.94 -18.66 -27.91
CA GLY A 171 -14.54 -19.64 -27.01
C GLY A 171 -15.14 -19.02 -25.75
N ALA A 172 -15.85 -19.83 -24.98
CA ALA A 172 -16.54 -19.35 -23.78
C ALA A 172 -15.55 -19.00 -22.66
N VAL A 173 -15.71 -17.82 -22.06
CA VAL A 173 -15.04 -17.42 -20.84
C VAL A 173 -15.95 -17.78 -19.67
N ARG A 174 -15.43 -18.49 -18.67
CA ARG A 174 -16.21 -18.94 -17.50
C ARG A 174 -15.80 -18.16 -16.25
N VAL A 175 -16.78 -17.74 -15.47
CA VAL A 175 -16.60 -17.12 -14.16
C VAL A 175 -17.49 -17.81 -13.14
N CYS A 176 -17.10 -17.76 -11.86
CA CYS A 176 -17.72 -18.53 -10.79
C CYS A 176 -19.10 -18.02 -10.34
N GLY A 177 -19.63 -16.94 -10.92
CA GLY A 177 -20.90 -16.36 -10.51
C GLY A 177 -21.20 -15.04 -11.19
N LEU A 178 -22.44 -14.58 -11.02
CA LEU A 178 -22.94 -13.33 -11.60
C LEU A 178 -22.15 -12.11 -11.11
N HIS A 179 -21.69 -12.09 -9.87
CA HIS A 179 -20.81 -11.02 -9.39
C HIS A 179 -19.50 -10.93 -10.19
N CYS A 180 -18.81 -12.05 -10.42
CA CYS A 180 -17.59 -12.05 -11.24
C CYS A 180 -17.88 -11.67 -12.69
N TYR A 181 -19.06 -12.02 -13.21
CA TYR A 181 -19.51 -11.53 -14.52
C TYR A 181 -19.67 -10.00 -14.52
N TYR A 182 -20.31 -9.41 -13.51
CA TYR A 182 -20.49 -7.97 -13.45
C TYR A 182 -19.20 -7.20 -13.16
N ILE A 183 -18.22 -7.83 -12.50
CA ILE A 183 -16.85 -7.30 -12.47
C ILE A 183 -16.27 -7.23 -13.89
N VAL A 184 -16.33 -8.33 -14.65
CA VAL A 184 -15.89 -8.35 -16.06
C VAL A 184 -16.63 -7.25 -16.84
N TYR A 185 -17.96 -7.20 -16.75
CA TYR A 185 -18.81 -6.20 -17.38
C TYR A 185 -18.36 -4.77 -17.04
N SER A 186 -18.09 -4.46 -15.77
CA SER A 186 -17.65 -3.13 -15.33
C SER A 186 -16.27 -2.74 -15.88
N CYS A 187 -15.39 -3.73 -16.09
CA CYS A 187 -14.04 -3.53 -16.62
C CYS A 187 -13.97 -3.42 -18.16
N LEU A 188 -15.02 -3.81 -18.89
CA LEU A 188 -15.07 -3.68 -20.35
C LEU A 188 -15.06 -2.20 -20.78
N THR A 189 -14.24 -1.91 -21.79
CA THR A 189 -14.11 -0.59 -22.43
C THR A 189 -14.82 -0.49 -23.77
N GLU A 190 -15.17 -1.64 -24.35
CA GLU A 190 -15.91 -1.75 -25.61
C GLU A 190 -17.41 -1.49 -25.43
N ASP A 191 -18.12 -1.33 -26.56
CA ASP A 191 -19.58 -1.26 -26.55
C ASP A 191 -20.17 -2.53 -25.95
N LYS A 192 -21.07 -2.33 -24.97
CA LYS A 192 -21.70 -3.40 -24.19
C LYS A 192 -23.08 -3.75 -24.69
N THR A 193 -23.56 -3.09 -25.74
CA THR A 193 -24.88 -3.31 -26.31
C THR A 193 -25.04 -4.79 -26.72
N GLY A 194 -26.08 -5.43 -26.19
CA GLY A 194 -26.40 -6.84 -26.48
C GLY A 194 -25.42 -7.85 -25.86
N ILE A 195 -24.52 -7.46 -24.95
CA ILE A 195 -23.56 -8.41 -24.38
C ILE A 195 -24.27 -9.51 -23.57
N GLU A 196 -25.39 -9.20 -22.91
CA GLU A 196 -26.17 -10.13 -22.11
C GLU A 196 -26.76 -11.28 -22.95
N GLU A 197 -26.94 -11.12 -24.27
CA GLU A 197 -27.37 -12.18 -25.18
C GLU A 197 -26.33 -13.30 -25.30
N LYS A 198 -25.06 -12.99 -25.02
CA LYS A 198 -23.94 -13.91 -25.06
C LYS A 198 -23.71 -14.61 -23.72
N VAL A 199 -24.51 -14.31 -22.70
CA VAL A 199 -24.31 -14.79 -21.32
C VAL A 199 -25.25 -15.94 -21.00
N MET A 200 -24.65 -17.04 -20.60
CA MET A 200 -25.34 -18.21 -20.06
C MET A 200 -25.05 -18.30 -18.56
N VAL A 201 -26.08 -18.62 -17.77
CA VAL A 201 -25.99 -18.87 -16.32
C VAL A 201 -26.39 -20.31 -16.05
N THR A 202 -25.89 -20.90 -14.97
CA THR A 202 -26.30 -22.23 -14.56
C THR A 202 -27.64 -22.21 -13.81
N ASP A 203 -28.57 -23.08 -14.19
CA ASP A 203 -29.70 -23.43 -13.35
C ASP A 203 -29.20 -24.07 -12.03
N TYR A 204 -29.60 -23.50 -10.91
CA TYR A 204 -29.10 -23.88 -9.59
C TYR A 204 -29.41 -25.34 -9.21
N LYS A 205 -30.53 -25.89 -9.71
CA LYS A 205 -31.02 -27.23 -9.40
C LYS A 205 -30.54 -28.26 -10.41
N THR A 206 -30.78 -28.01 -11.70
CA THR A 206 -30.48 -28.97 -12.79
C THR A 206 -29.02 -28.94 -13.22
N LYS A 207 -28.31 -27.83 -12.94
CA LYS A 207 -26.93 -27.53 -13.39
C LYS A 207 -26.81 -27.28 -14.90
N GLU A 208 -27.93 -27.17 -15.62
CA GLU A 208 -27.95 -26.88 -17.05
C GLU A 208 -27.69 -25.40 -17.34
N GLN A 209 -27.21 -25.08 -18.55
CA GLN A 209 -26.95 -23.70 -18.97
C GLN A 209 -28.21 -23.06 -19.57
N ILE A 210 -28.62 -21.92 -19.02
CA ILE A 210 -29.76 -21.12 -19.50
C ILE A 210 -29.30 -19.71 -19.88
N SER A 211 -30.01 -19.05 -20.80
CA SER A 211 -29.72 -17.66 -21.14
C SER A 211 -30.01 -16.76 -19.94
N LEU A 212 -29.10 -15.83 -19.62
CA LEU A 212 -29.31 -14.84 -18.55
C LEU A 212 -30.63 -14.07 -18.75
N LEU A 213 -30.97 -13.74 -20.00
CA LEU A 213 -32.19 -13.01 -20.34
C LEU A 213 -33.49 -13.81 -20.10
N LYS A 214 -33.38 -15.14 -19.97
CA LYS A 214 -34.51 -16.05 -19.71
C LYS A 214 -34.52 -16.59 -18.29
N ALA A 215 -33.50 -16.31 -17.49
CA ALA A 215 -33.36 -16.87 -16.15
C ALA A 215 -34.30 -16.19 -15.15
N VAL A 216 -34.91 -16.99 -14.29
CA VAL A 216 -35.56 -16.51 -13.07
C VAL A 216 -34.48 -16.36 -12.00
N ILE A 217 -34.27 -15.14 -11.50
CA ILE A 217 -33.19 -14.84 -10.55
C ILE A 217 -33.77 -14.72 -9.15
N LEU A 218 -33.37 -15.62 -8.26
CA LEU A 218 -33.60 -15.51 -6.83
C LEU A 218 -32.42 -14.75 -6.19
N TYR A 219 -32.72 -13.59 -5.64
CA TYR A 219 -31.77 -12.71 -4.95
C TYR A 219 -32.06 -12.71 -3.45
N GLY A 220 -31.08 -13.12 -2.66
CA GLY A 220 -31.09 -13.09 -1.20
C GLY A 220 -29.83 -12.42 -0.65
N ILE A 221 -29.66 -12.52 0.67
CA ILE A 221 -28.46 -12.08 1.39
C ILE A 221 -27.99 -13.28 2.21
N ASP A 222 -26.72 -13.61 2.08
CA ASP A 222 -26.09 -14.62 2.93
C ASP A 222 -25.96 -14.06 4.36
N GLU A 223 -26.57 -14.74 5.33
CA GLU A 223 -26.68 -14.25 6.71
C GLU A 223 -25.31 -14.13 7.42
N LYS A 224 -24.34 -14.95 7.01
CA LYS A 224 -23.01 -14.98 7.66
C LYS A 224 -22.11 -13.88 7.15
N THR A 225 -22.14 -13.65 5.84
CA THR A 225 -21.21 -12.75 5.16
C THR A 225 -21.83 -11.39 4.82
N GLY A 226 -23.15 -11.29 4.83
CA GLY A 226 -23.89 -10.12 4.33
C GLY A 226 -23.87 -10.00 2.80
N ARG A 227 -23.21 -10.92 2.10
CA ARG A 227 -23.03 -10.84 0.64
C ARG A 227 -24.33 -11.20 -0.07
N PRO A 228 -24.61 -10.61 -1.24
CA PRO A 228 -25.69 -11.07 -2.08
C PRO A 228 -25.57 -12.57 -2.40
N SER A 229 -26.67 -13.29 -2.23
CA SER A 229 -26.83 -14.69 -2.64
C SER A 229 -27.68 -14.71 -3.91
N ILE A 230 -27.12 -15.22 -5.02
CA ILE A 230 -27.77 -15.17 -6.33
C ILE A 230 -27.88 -16.60 -6.85
N LYS A 231 -29.11 -17.04 -7.10
CA LYS A 231 -29.44 -18.33 -7.69
C LYS A 231 -30.29 -18.12 -8.93
N THR A 232 -30.01 -18.86 -9.98
CA THR A 232 -30.71 -18.75 -11.26
C THR A 232 -31.47 -20.03 -11.55
N PHE A 233 -32.66 -19.90 -12.13
CA PHE A 233 -33.54 -21.02 -12.46
C PHE A 233 -34.09 -20.86 -13.87
N ALA A 234 -34.27 -21.96 -14.59
CA ALA A 234 -34.99 -22.02 -15.85
C ALA A 234 -36.50 -21.83 -15.61
N ASP A 235 -37.00 -22.39 -14.50
CA ASP A 235 -38.40 -22.45 -14.15
C ASP A 235 -38.72 -21.63 -12.88
N LYS A 236 -39.90 -21.00 -12.87
CA LYS A 236 -40.33 -20.13 -11.77
C LYS A 236 -40.78 -20.91 -10.54
N GLU A 237 -41.34 -22.10 -10.70
CA GLU A 237 -41.79 -22.94 -9.59
C GLU A 237 -40.59 -23.43 -8.78
N ASP A 238 -39.51 -23.82 -9.45
CA ASP A 238 -38.25 -24.19 -8.78
C ASP A 238 -37.65 -23.02 -7.99
N ALA A 239 -37.66 -21.80 -8.56
CA ALA A 239 -37.24 -20.60 -7.85
C ALA A 239 -38.13 -20.30 -6.63
N LEU A 240 -39.45 -20.50 -6.74
CA LEU A 240 -40.40 -20.30 -5.64
C LEU A 240 -40.24 -21.34 -4.54
N ALA A 241 -39.90 -22.59 -4.88
CA ALA A 241 -39.56 -23.63 -3.92
C ALA A 241 -38.30 -23.24 -3.15
N GLU A 242 -37.20 -22.91 -3.84
CA GLU A 242 -35.94 -22.49 -3.19
C GLU A 242 -36.13 -21.22 -2.33
N LYS A 243 -37.00 -20.31 -2.75
CA LYS A 243 -37.33 -19.10 -1.99
C LYS A 243 -37.99 -19.44 -0.64
N LYS A 244 -38.79 -20.50 -0.55
CA LYS A 244 -39.38 -20.93 0.73
C LYS A 244 -38.31 -21.39 1.71
N ASP A 245 -37.28 -22.04 1.20
CA ASP A 245 -36.22 -22.64 2.01
C ASP A 245 -35.13 -21.63 2.39
N SER A 246 -34.73 -20.76 1.44
CA SER A 246 -33.59 -19.85 1.60
C SER A 246 -33.94 -18.37 1.68
N GLY A 247 -35.24 -18.02 1.61
CA GLY A 247 -35.71 -16.65 1.62
C GLY A 247 -35.41 -15.89 0.32
N GLY A 248 -35.31 -14.57 0.39
CA GLY A 248 -35.00 -13.70 -0.76
C GLY A 248 -36.20 -13.33 -1.64
N ASN A 249 -35.91 -12.69 -2.76
CA ASN A 249 -36.86 -12.14 -3.72
C ASN A 249 -36.51 -12.53 -5.15
N ILE A 250 -37.52 -12.82 -5.97
CA ILE A 250 -37.34 -13.01 -7.41
C ILE A 250 -37.23 -11.63 -8.07
N ILE A 251 -36.16 -11.39 -8.82
CA ILE A 251 -35.89 -10.11 -9.49
C ILE A 251 -35.58 -10.31 -10.99
N SER A 252 -35.67 -9.24 -11.77
CA SER A 252 -35.25 -9.26 -13.18
C SER A 252 -33.72 -9.17 -13.32
N ALA A 253 -33.20 -9.56 -14.49
CA ALA A 253 -31.78 -9.41 -14.82
C ALA A 253 -31.32 -7.95 -14.83
N GLU A 254 -32.20 -7.02 -15.23
CA GLU A 254 -31.95 -5.58 -15.20
C GLU A 254 -31.81 -5.06 -13.77
N VAL A 255 -32.72 -5.43 -12.86
CA VAL A 255 -32.63 -5.06 -11.45
C VAL A 255 -31.38 -5.67 -10.81
N LEU A 256 -31.01 -6.90 -11.17
CA LEU A 256 -29.76 -7.51 -10.71
C LEU A 256 -28.55 -6.70 -11.18
N LYS A 257 -28.51 -6.32 -12.47
CA LYS A 257 -27.42 -5.54 -13.06
C LYS A 257 -27.23 -4.22 -12.32
N ASP A 258 -28.31 -3.49 -12.05
CA ASP A 258 -28.23 -2.23 -11.31
C ASP A 258 -27.68 -2.44 -9.89
N LYS A 259 -28.12 -3.50 -9.20
CA LYS A 259 -27.60 -3.86 -7.87
C LYS A 259 -26.11 -4.22 -7.90
N GLU A 260 -25.66 -4.95 -8.90
CA GLU A 260 -24.26 -5.36 -9.05
C GLU A 260 -23.35 -4.20 -9.46
N LEU A 261 -23.88 -3.19 -10.15
CA LEU A 261 -23.10 -2.06 -10.65
C LEU A 261 -23.15 -0.80 -9.76
N VAL A 262 -23.95 -0.82 -8.69
CA VAL A 262 -24.15 0.35 -7.80
C VAL A 262 -22.88 0.73 -7.04
N ASN A 263 -22.17 -0.25 -6.49
CA ASN A 263 -20.98 -0.03 -5.69
C ASN A 263 -19.75 -0.26 -6.56
N ARG A 264 -18.87 0.75 -6.60
CA ARG A 264 -17.67 0.72 -7.44
C ARG A 264 -16.43 1.14 -6.68
N CYS A 265 -15.31 0.61 -7.14
CA CYS A 265 -13.98 0.99 -6.69
C CYS A 265 -13.68 2.45 -7.06
N GLY A 266 -13.39 3.29 -6.07
CA GLY A 266 -13.03 4.69 -6.24
C GLY A 266 -11.72 4.90 -6.99
N PHE A 267 -10.92 3.85 -7.21
CA PHE A 267 -9.70 3.92 -8.02
C PHE A 267 -9.90 3.43 -9.46
N CYS A 268 -10.48 2.25 -9.65
CA CYS A 268 -10.51 1.59 -10.97
C CYS A 268 -11.92 1.39 -11.56
N ASP A 269 -12.96 1.88 -10.87
CA ASP A 269 -14.37 1.80 -11.28
C ASP A 269 -14.94 0.37 -11.41
N ARG A 270 -14.19 -0.63 -10.97
CA ARG A 270 -14.66 -2.02 -10.89
C ARG A 270 -15.85 -2.14 -9.94
N SER A 271 -16.88 -2.90 -10.31
CA SER A 271 -17.94 -3.33 -9.39
C SER A 271 -17.37 -4.03 -8.16
N VAL A 272 -17.94 -3.76 -6.98
CA VAL A 272 -17.52 -4.36 -5.72
C VAL A 272 -18.70 -4.67 -4.82
N TYR A 273 -18.53 -5.67 -3.97
CA TYR A 273 -19.33 -5.84 -2.78
C TYR A 273 -18.64 -5.13 -1.60
N PRO A 274 -19.33 -4.20 -0.91
CA PRO A 274 -18.81 -3.54 0.28
C PRO A 274 -18.29 -4.49 1.36
N GLU A 275 -18.84 -5.70 1.44
CA GLU A 275 -18.48 -6.74 2.40
C GLU A 275 -17.04 -7.25 2.21
N ASP A 276 -16.58 -7.26 0.94
CA ASP A 276 -15.28 -7.76 0.49
C ASP A 276 -14.26 -6.63 0.26
N ALA A 277 -14.75 -5.44 -0.08
CA ALA A 277 -13.91 -4.31 -0.48
C ALA A 277 -13.28 -3.57 0.72
N ALA A 278 -12.17 -2.88 0.45
CA ALA A 278 -11.65 -1.90 1.40
C ALA A 278 -12.58 -0.69 1.45
N LEU A 279 -12.96 -0.24 2.64
CA LEU A 279 -13.62 1.06 2.79
C LEU A 279 -12.56 2.16 2.69
N VAL A 280 -12.83 3.19 1.91
CA VAL A 280 -11.94 4.34 1.74
C VAL A 280 -12.73 5.63 1.97
N LYS A 281 -12.28 6.47 2.89
CA LYS A 281 -12.80 7.83 3.06
C LYS A 281 -11.86 8.80 2.36
N ALA A 282 -12.38 9.68 1.50
CA ALA A 282 -11.57 10.63 0.74
C ALA A 282 -12.29 11.98 0.64
N GLY A 283 -11.79 13.01 1.36
CA GLY A 283 -12.40 14.34 1.41
C GLY A 283 -13.89 14.37 1.71
N GLY A 284 -14.28 13.74 2.83
CA GLY A 284 -15.64 13.79 3.37
C GLY A 284 -16.64 12.79 2.76
N VAL A 285 -16.26 12.03 1.73
CA VAL A 285 -17.10 10.97 1.15
C VAL A 285 -16.48 9.59 1.35
N SER A 286 -17.34 8.58 1.44
CA SER A 286 -16.94 7.18 1.44
C SER A 286 -16.96 6.60 0.03
N THR A 287 -15.97 5.78 -0.29
CA THR A 287 -15.84 4.98 -1.50
C THR A 287 -15.15 3.66 -1.15
N TYR A 288 -14.78 2.87 -2.16
CA TYR A 288 -14.21 1.54 -1.96
C TYR A 288 -12.92 1.33 -2.74
N GLY A 289 -12.08 0.42 -2.26
CA GLY A 289 -11.02 -0.21 -3.02
C GLY A 289 -11.37 -1.66 -3.30
N CYS A 290 -11.42 -2.08 -4.57
CA CYS A 290 -11.69 -3.49 -4.92
C CYS A 290 -10.56 -4.46 -4.50
N CYS A 291 -9.40 -3.93 -4.11
CA CYS A 291 -8.33 -4.63 -3.44
C CYS A 291 -7.53 -3.64 -2.59
N SER A 292 -6.60 -4.17 -1.79
CA SER A 292 -5.74 -3.40 -0.91
C SER A 292 -4.96 -2.29 -1.62
N HIS A 293 -4.41 -2.54 -2.81
CA HIS A 293 -3.64 -1.54 -3.55
C HIS A 293 -4.53 -0.54 -4.28
N CYS A 294 -5.73 -0.95 -4.73
CA CYS A 294 -6.69 -0.01 -5.31
C CYS A 294 -7.23 0.95 -4.25
N ALA A 295 -7.37 0.51 -3.01
CA ALA A 295 -7.74 1.37 -1.90
C ALA A 295 -6.75 2.54 -1.73
N LEU A 296 -5.44 2.25 -1.75
CA LEU A 296 -4.39 3.27 -1.78
C LEU A 296 -4.43 4.13 -3.06
N GLY A 297 -4.76 3.52 -4.19
CA GLY A 297 -4.89 4.21 -5.48
C GLY A 297 -5.93 5.31 -5.49
N VAL A 298 -6.92 5.28 -4.59
CA VAL A 298 -7.91 6.37 -4.46
C VAL A 298 -7.23 7.71 -4.17
N ALA A 299 -6.15 7.75 -3.39
CA ALA A 299 -5.37 8.96 -3.17
C ALA A 299 -4.80 9.50 -4.49
N ALA A 300 -4.19 8.63 -5.31
CA ALA A 300 -3.62 9.01 -6.60
C ALA A 300 -4.69 9.50 -7.58
N ARG A 301 -5.87 8.87 -7.62
CA ARG A 301 -6.96 9.26 -8.53
C ARG A 301 -7.65 10.56 -8.12
N THR A 302 -7.79 10.80 -6.81
CA THR A 302 -8.54 11.95 -6.30
C THR A 302 -7.66 13.14 -5.95
N GLY A 303 -6.36 12.94 -5.75
CA GLY A 303 -5.43 13.93 -5.20
C GLY A 303 -5.72 14.30 -3.74
N LYS A 304 -6.58 13.53 -3.05
CA LYS A 304 -7.00 13.80 -1.67
C LYS A 304 -6.30 12.88 -0.70
N ASP A 305 -6.22 13.35 0.55
CA ASP A 305 -5.93 12.48 1.67
C ASP A 305 -7.05 11.47 1.89
N ILE A 306 -6.63 10.25 2.23
CA ILE A 306 -7.53 9.11 2.41
C ILE A 306 -7.36 8.45 3.78
N GLU A 307 -8.43 7.82 4.23
CA GLU A 307 -8.43 6.82 5.29
C GLU A 307 -8.91 5.49 4.73
N VAL A 308 -8.07 4.45 4.78
CA VAL A 308 -8.38 3.10 4.29
C VAL A 308 -8.61 2.18 5.47
N TYR A 309 -9.66 1.36 5.38
CA TYR A 309 -9.96 0.26 6.28
C TYR A 309 -10.00 -1.03 5.45
N GLN A 310 -8.98 -1.86 5.59
CA GLN A 310 -8.81 -3.10 4.84
C GLN A 310 -8.63 -4.25 5.82
N LYS A 311 -9.46 -5.30 5.69
CA LYS A 311 -9.29 -6.54 6.43
C LYS A 311 -8.00 -7.24 6.02
N ASP A 312 -7.26 -7.77 6.99
CA ASP A 312 -6.17 -8.72 6.83
C ASP A 312 -6.67 -9.92 6.03
N ALA A 313 -5.94 -10.32 4.99
CA ALA A 313 -6.38 -11.37 4.07
C ALA A 313 -6.39 -12.79 4.67
N LEU A 314 -5.77 -12.99 5.83
CA LEU A 314 -5.78 -14.23 6.61
C LEU A 314 -6.81 -14.19 7.75
N THR A 315 -6.74 -13.17 8.61
CA THR A 315 -7.47 -13.15 9.89
C THR A 315 -8.73 -12.29 9.87
N GLY A 316 -8.86 -11.37 8.92
CA GLY A 316 -9.94 -10.39 8.87
C GLY A 316 -9.74 -9.20 9.82
N GLU A 317 -8.66 -9.16 10.61
CA GLU A 317 -8.33 -8.04 11.49
C GLU A 317 -8.08 -6.77 10.68
N MET A 318 -8.42 -5.60 11.24
CA MET A 318 -8.42 -4.37 10.45
C MET A 318 -7.01 -3.78 10.33
N VAL A 319 -6.62 -3.48 9.08
CA VAL A 319 -5.51 -2.58 8.75
C VAL A 319 -6.09 -1.21 8.42
N VAL A 320 -5.73 -0.20 9.21
CA VAL A 320 -6.16 1.19 9.05
C VAL A 320 -4.98 2.05 8.61
N ILE A 321 -5.17 2.78 7.51
CA ILE A 321 -4.14 3.62 6.91
C ILE A 321 -4.69 5.03 6.74
N LYS A 322 -3.94 6.03 7.18
CA LYS A 322 -4.26 7.45 6.94
C LYS A 322 -3.14 8.07 6.15
N THR A 323 -3.48 8.81 5.09
CA THR A 323 -2.49 9.56 4.31
C THR A 323 -2.52 11.04 4.65
N ARG A 324 -1.39 11.71 4.41
CA ARG A 324 -1.25 13.15 4.40
C ARG A 324 -0.27 13.56 3.31
N ASP A 325 -0.66 14.49 2.45
CA ASP A 325 0.18 15.03 1.37
C ASP A 325 0.80 13.91 0.50
N GLY A 326 -0.02 12.90 0.17
CA GLY A 326 0.39 11.77 -0.68
C GLY A 326 1.32 10.75 -0.01
N LYS A 327 1.53 10.84 1.31
CA LYS A 327 2.36 9.91 2.10
C LYS A 327 1.54 9.25 3.21
N ILE A 328 2.03 8.15 3.77
CA ILE A 328 1.43 7.51 4.95
C ILE A 328 1.68 8.40 6.18
N ALA A 329 0.61 8.85 6.82
CA ALA A 329 0.64 9.61 8.07
C ALA A 329 0.41 8.73 9.31
N SER A 330 -0.42 7.69 9.19
CA SER A 330 -0.60 6.65 10.21
C SER A 330 -0.82 5.28 9.56
N LEU A 331 -0.32 4.25 10.22
CA LEU A 331 -0.49 2.85 9.87
C LEU A 331 -0.76 2.02 11.12
N GLU A 332 -1.93 1.40 11.18
CA GLU A 332 -2.39 0.61 12.32
C GLU A 332 -2.85 -0.79 11.86
N PRO A 333 -2.28 -1.87 12.41
CA PRO A 333 -1.10 -1.87 13.27
C PRO A 333 0.16 -1.47 12.49
N LYS A 334 1.16 -0.89 13.19
CA LYS A 334 2.42 -0.45 12.58
C LYS A 334 3.19 -1.59 11.90
N THR A 335 2.92 -2.84 12.29
CA THR A 335 3.52 -4.05 11.72
C THR A 335 2.94 -4.44 10.37
N ALA A 336 1.84 -3.81 9.94
CA ALA A 336 1.16 -4.18 8.71
C ALA A 336 2.07 -4.04 7.47
N ILE A 337 1.84 -4.94 6.51
CA ILE A 337 2.57 -5.07 5.25
C ILE A 337 1.61 -5.41 4.11
N ALA A 338 2.11 -5.39 2.88
CA ALA A 338 1.33 -5.72 1.70
C ALA A 338 1.95 -6.88 0.92
N TRP A 339 1.10 -7.73 0.35
CA TRP A 339 1.49 -8.68 -0.69
C TRP A 339 1.16 -8.09 -2.05
N PHE A 340 2.19 -7.93 -2.88
CA PHE A 340 2.04 -7.53 -4.27
C PHE A 340 2.11 -8.76 -5.17
N GLY A 341 0.94 -9.27 -5.58
CA GLY A 341 0.86 -10.40 -6.49
C GLY A 341 1.45 -10.06 -7.85
N GLN A 342 2.37 -10.90 -8.32
CA GLN A 342 3.10 -10.71 -9.57
C GLN A 342 3.22 -12.02 -10.34
N LYS A 343 3.10 -11.93 -11.66
CA LYS A 343 3.37 -13.04 -12.57
C LYS A 343 4.06 -12.57 -13.83
N LYS A 344 4.66 -13.48 -14.58
CA LYS A 344 5.26 -13.17 -15.88
C LYS A 344 4.17 -13.00 -16.94
N ASN A 345 4.27 -11.96 -17.75
CA ASN A 345 3.48 -11.82 -18.98
C ASN A 345 4.05 -12.75 -20.09
N ILE A 346 3.46 -12.70 -21.28
CA ILE A 346 3.90 -13.50 -22.45
C ILE A 346 5.37 -13.18 -22.84
N GLU A 347 5.84 -11.98 -22.52
CA GLU A 347 7.21 -11.51 -22.78
C GLU A 347 8.19 -11.88 -21.64
N GLY A 348 7.75 -12.60 -20.62
CA GLY A 348 8.58 -13.00 -19.47
C GLY A 348 8.81 -11.90 -18.42
N LYS A 349 8.19 -10.72 -18.57
CA LYS A 349 8.31 -9.61 -17.62
C LYS A 349 7.32 -9.76 -16.46
N PHE A 350 7.78 -9.51 -15.24
CA PHE A 350 6.89 -9.45 -14.07
C PHE A 350 5.93 -8.26 -14.18
N VAL A 351 4.64 -8.58 -14.15
CA VAL A 351 3.52 -7.65 -14.09
C VAL A 351 2.64 -8.00 -12.89
N SER A 352 1.70 -7.13 -12.54
CA SER A 352 0.75 -7.48 -11.49
C SER A 352 -0.10 -8.69 -11.89
N ALA A 353 -0.25 -9.64 -10.96
CA ALA A 353 -1.15 -10.78 -11.11
C ALA A 353 -2.64 -10.37 -11.07
N GLY A 354 -2.95 -9.15 -10.62
CA GLY A 354 -4.31 -8.60 -10.58
C GLY A 354 -4.81 -8.39 -9.14
N CYS A 355 -5.99 -7.77 -9.04
CA CYS A 355 -6.56 -7.34 -7.76
C CYS A 355 -6.89 -8.49 -6.80
N PHE A 356 -7.18 -9.68 -7.31
CA PHE A 356 -7.49 -10.86 -6.49
C PHE A 356 -6.26 -11.51 -5.84
N HIS A 357 -5.06 -11.14 -6.30
CA HIS A 357 -3.77 -11.68 -5.85
C HIS A 357 -3.00 -10.67 -4.99
N GLN A 358 -3.71 -9.75 -4.36
CA GLN A 358 -3.12 -8.68 -3.55
C GLN A 358 -3.83 -8.64 -2.19
N GLY A 359 -3.07 -8.39 -1.13
CA GLY A 359 -3.60 -8.38 0.23
C GLY A 359 -2.80 -7.48 1.15
N PHE A 360 -3.43 -7.01 2.22
CA PHE A 360 -2.70 -6.50 3.39
C PHE A 360 -2.74 -7.54 4.48
N PHE A 361 -1.73 -7.52 5.33
CA PHE A 361 -1.67 -8.34 6.52
C PHE A 361 -1.19 -7.48 7.68
N ILE A 362 -1.70 -7.73 8.88
CA ILE A 362 -1.33 -7.01 10.08
C ILE A 362 0.13 -7.25 10.49
N ASN A 363 0.77 -8.32 9.99
CA ASN A 363 2.18 -8.62 10.19
C ASN A 363 2.69 -9.63 9.13
N GLU A 364 4.01 -9.82 9.08
CA GLU A 364 4.68 -10.76 8.16
C GLU A 364 4.31 -12.23 8.42
N ALA A 365 4.07 -12.63 9.67
CA ALA A 365 3.73 -14.01 10.01
C ALA A 365 2.38 -14.42 9.39
N ASN A 366 1.39 -13.53 9.43
CA ASN A 366 0.11 -13.73 8.77
C ASN A 366 0.28 -13.87 7.26
N LEU A 367 1.09 -13.03 6.62
CA LEU A 367 1.35 -13.14 5.18
C LEU A 367 1.98 -14.48 4.82
N LYS A 368 3.01 -14.93 5.55
CA LYS A 368 3.66 -16.23 5.29
C LYS A 368 2.67 -17.38 5.45
N LYS A 369 1.89 -17.39 6.54
CA LYS A 369 0.87 -18.41 6.78
C LYS A 369 -0.22 -18.40 5.69
N TRP A 370 -0.64 -17.23 5.23
CA TRP A 370 -1.57 -17.10 4.10
C TRP A 370 -0.95 -17.63 2.81
N ALA A 371 0.31 -17.30 2.52
CA ALA A 371 1.00 -17.79 1.32
C ALA A 371 1.15 -19.31 1.34
N ASP A 372 1.37 -19.93 2.51
CA ASP A 372 1.39 -21.39 2.65
C ASP A 372 0.01 -22.02 2.40
N GLN A 373 -1.08 -21.33 2.80
CA GLN A 373 -2.46 -21.74 2.51
C GLN A 373 -2.89 -21.48 1.06
N ASN A 374 -2.14 -20.65 0.33
CA ASN A 374 -2.43 -20.28 -1.05
C ASN A 374 -1.21 -20.60 -1.94
N PRO A 375 -0.92 -21.89 -2.18
CA PRO A 375 0.33 -22.31 -2.82
C PRO A 375 0.46 -21.85 -4.28
N LEU A 376 -0.64 -21.47 -4.93
CA LEU A 376 -0.64 -20.94 -6.30
C LEU A 376 -0.26 -19.46 -6.39
N GLU A 377 -0.25 -18.74 -5.26
CA GLU A 377 0.03 -17.31 -5.23
C GLU A 377 1.51 -17.03 -5.51
N THR A 378 1.73 -15.97 -6.29
CA THR A 378 3.08 -15.51 -6.66
C THR A 378 3.15 -13.99 -6.51
N GLY A 379 4.30 -13.48 -6.07
CA GLY A 379 4.47 -12.08 -5.70
C GLY A 379 5.60 -11.85 -4.71
N GLU A 380 5.59 -10.65 -4.14
CA GLU A 380 6.51 -10.26 -3.09
C GLU A 380 5.83 -9.47 -1.98
N MET A 381 6.37 -9.60 -0.77
CA MET A 381 6.03 -8.71 0.33
C MET A 381 6.64 -7.32 0.07
N ILE A 382 5.82 -6.28 0.20
CA ILE A 382 6.24 -4.87 0.14
C ILE A 382 5.70 -4.12 1.35
N SER A 383 6.29 -2.96 1.64
CA SER A 383 5.70 -2.06 2.64
C SER A 383 4.47 -1.35 2.07
N ILE A 384 3.56 -0.94 2.94
CA ILE A 384 2.36 -0.19 2.54
C ILE A 384 2.75 1.21 2.00
N GLU A 385 3.83 1.80 2.52
CA GLU A 385 4.42 3.04 1.99
C GLU A 385 4.87 2.87 0.54
N LYS A 386 5.54 1.74 0.22
CA LYS A 386 5.93 1.43 -1.15
C LYS A 386 4.70 1.24 -2.03
N ALA A 387 3.70 0.49 -1.56
CA ALA A 387 2.46 0.27 -2.30
C ALA A 387 1.74 1.59 -2.62
N LEU A 388 1.71 2.55 -1.67
CA LEU A 388 1.17 3.89 -1.90
C LEU A 388 2.03 4.67 -2.89
N ALA A 389 3.36 4.71 -2.69
CA ALA A 389 4.27 5.44 -3.57
C ALA A 389 4.16 4.98 -5.02
N ASP A 390 4.08 3.66 -5.26
CA ASP A 390 3.89 3.07 -6.59
C ASP A 390 2.56 3.53 -7.23
N LYS A 391 1.50 3.74 -6.43
CA LYS A 391 0.22 4.29 -6.92
C LYS A 391 0.30 5.79 -7.20
N MET A 392 0.93 6.56 -6.32
CA MET A 392 1.09 8.01 -6.48
C MET A 392 1.98 8.36 -7.68
N ALA A 393 2.86 7.45 -8.10
CA ALA A 393 3.70 7.60 -9.29
C ALA A 393 2.97 7.37 -10.62
N LEU A 394 1.71 6.90 -10.60
CA LEU A 394 0.94 6.66 -11.82
C LEU A 394 0.53 7.98 -12.51
N LYS A 395 0.73 8.05 -13.82
CA LYS A 395 0.22 9.14 -14.65
C LYS A 395 -1.30 9.04 -14.80
N LYS A 396 -1.95 10.16 -15.13
CA LYS A 396 -3.40 10.23 -15.32
C LYS A 396 -3.91 9.19 -16.34
N GLU A 397 -3.19 8.99 -17.43
CA GLU A 397 -3.54 8.01 -18.47
C GLU A 397 -3.49 6.57 -17.93
N GLN A 398 -2.53 6.27 -17.05
CA GLN A 398 -2.40 4.96 -16.40
C GLN A 398 -3.51 4.74 -15.38
N ILE A 399 -3.91 5.79 -14.64
CA ILE A 399 -5.03 5.75 -13.71
C ILE A 399 -6.34 5.47 -14.46
N MET A 400 -6.57 6.14 -15.60
CA MET A 400 -7.77 5.93 -16.42
C MET A 400 -7.87 4.52 -17.01
N LYS A 401 -6.71 3.88 -17.26
CA LYS A 401 -6.61 2.49 -17.75
C LYS A 401 -6.52 1.46 -16.62
N ALA A 402 -6.48 1.89 -15.36
CA ALA A 402 -6.34 0.96 -14.25
C ALA A 402 -7.47 -0.08 -14.27
N CYS A 403 -7.09 -1.37 -14.23
CA CYS A 403 -8.02 -2.49 -14.16
C CYS A 403 -8.91 -2.69 -15.40
N LYS A 404 -8.55 -2.11 -16.56
CA LYS A 404 -9.18 -2.50 -17.84
C LYS A 404 -8.69 -3.89 -18.24
N ILE A 405 -9.60 -4.72 -18.75
CA ILE A 405 -9.30 -6.09 -19.19
C ILE A 405 -8.19 -6.03 -20.25
N GLY A 406 -7.09 -6.75 -20.02
CA GLY A 406 -5.90 -6.76 -20.88
C GLY A 406 -4.66 -6.06 -20.29
N GLU A 407 -4.81 -5.19 -19.29
CA GLU A 407 -3.68 -4.52 -18.60
C GLU A 407 -3.18 -5.32 -17.38
N CYS A 408 -4.08 -6.03 -16.71
CA CYS A 408 -3.72 -7.16 -15.86
C CYS A 408 -3.72 -8.40 -16.74
N ALA A 409 -2.79 -9.32 -16.48
CA ALA A 409 -2.89 -10.64 -17.08
C ALA A 409 -3.81 -11.49 -16.17
N PRO A 410 -5.10 -11.71 -16.48
CA PRO A 410 -5.80 -12.90 -15.97
C PRO A 410 -5.15 -14.16 -16.58
N LYS A 411 -5.47 -15.35 -16.07
CA LYS A 411 -4.96 -16.61 -16.65
C LYS A 411 -5.46 -16.86 -18.07
#